data_AF-A0AB35YWW3-F1
#
_entry.id   AF-A0AB35YWW3-F1
#
_cell.length_a   1.000
_cell.length_b   1.000
_cell.length_c   1.000
_cell.angle_alpha   90.00
_cell.angle_beta   90.00
_cell.angle_gamma   90.00
#
_symmetry.space_group_name_H-M   'P 1'
#
loop_
_entity.id
_entity.type
_entity.pdbx_description
1 polymer ?
#
loop_
_entity_poly.entity_id
_entity_poly.type
_entity_poly.pdbx_seq_one_letter_code
_entity_poly.pdbx_strand_id
1 'polypeptide(L)' 'MDQSKYNEMQAMLHKLEDIKNSQKSIIDKINHVITDLFQHPDKDLEKAMEAAHERASINVEKIAAAIEEYEIKFNKAQQS' A
#
# COMPACT_ATOMS: atom_id res chain seq x y z
N MET A 1 24.15 -15.84 -2.47
CA MET A 1 23.57 -15.46 -1.15
C MET A 1 23.27 -16.68 -0.27
N ASP A 2 23.47 -16.59 1.06
CA ASP A 2 23.09 -17.67 2.01
C ASP A 2 21.58 -17.70 2.32
N GLN A 3 21.10 -18.84 2.84
CA GLN A 3 19.68 -19.09 3.09
C GLN A 3 19.07 -18.17 4.14
N SER A 4 19.83 -17.76 5.17
CA SER A 4 19.33 -16.87 6.23
C SER A 4 19.02 -15.50 5.64
N LYS A 5 19.99 -14.95 4.89
CA LYS A 5 19.84 -13.66 4.21
C LYS A 5 18.73 -13.68 3.16
N TYR A 6 18.60 -14.79 2.42
CA TYR A 6 17.47 -14.98 1.50
C TYR A 6 16.12 -14.89 2.23
N ASN A 7 15.96 -15.65 3.32
CA ASN A 7 14.71 -15.68 4.09
C ASN A 7 14.37 -14.31 4.69
N GLU A 8 15.37 -13.59 5.20
CA GLU A 8 15.19 -12.24 5.76
C GLU A 8 14.70 -11.26 4.69
N MET A 9 15.31 -11.28 3.50
CA MET A 9 14.91 -10.38 2.41
C MET A 9 13.52 -10.73 1.86
N GLN A 10 13.21 -12.02 1.70
CA GLN A 10 11.88 -12.45 1.28
C GLN A 10 10.80 -12.07 2.32
N ALA A 11 11.10 -12.23 3.61
CA ALA A 11 10.19 -11.81 4.67
C ALA A 11 9.94 -10.28 4.67
N MET A 12 10.92 -9.49 4.26
CA MET A 12 10.76 -8.05 4.09
C MET A 12 9.81 -7.72 2.94
N LEU A 13 9.94 -8.39 1.79
CA LEU A 13 9.03 -8.23 0.65
C LEU A 13 7.58 -8.51 1.04
N HIS A 14 7.32 -9.63 1.73
CA HIS A 14 5.97 -9.96 2.20
C HIS A 14 5.39 -8.87 3.11
N LYS A 15 6.19 -8.29 4.01
CA LYS A 15 5.75 -7.19 4.87
C LYS A 15 5.40 -5.94 4.07
N LEU A 16 6.20 -5.60 3.05
CA LEU A 16 5.91 -4.45 2.19
C LEU A 16 4.63 -4.66 1.38
N GLU A 17 4.41 -5.88 0.85
CA GLU A 17 3.18 -6.24 0.16
C GLU A 17 1.95 -6.16 1.07
N ASP A 18 2.07 -6.63 2.31
CA ASP A 18 1.00 -6.57 3.30
C ASP A 18 0.62 -5.11 3.63
N ILE A 19 1.60 -4.22 3.78
CA ILE A 19 1.35 -2.79 3.98
C ILE A 19 0.64 -2.19 2.76
N LYS A 20 1.08 -2.50 1.54
CA LYS A 20 0.43 -2.05 0.29
C LYS A 20 -1.04 -2.52 0.22
N ASN A 21 -1.28 -3.79 0.53
CA ASN A 21 -2.62 -4.37 0.51
C ASN A 21 -3.52 -3.76 1.59
N SER A 22 -2.96 -3.44 2.76
CA SER A 22 -3.67 -2.70 3.81
C SER A 22 -4.09 -1.30 3.36
N GLN A 23 -3.24 -0.59 2.60
CA GLN A 23 -3.62 0.71 2.01
C GLN A 23 -4.75 0.56 0.98
N LYS A 24 -4.75 -0.49 0.15
CA LYS A 24 -5.87 -0.78 -0.76
C LYS A 24 -7.17 -1.05 -0.01
N SER A 25 -7.12 -1.82 1.09
CA SER A 25 -8.30 -2.04 1.94
C SER A 25 -8.83 -0.75 2.57
N ILE A 26 -7.94 0.18 2.93
CA ILE A 26 -8.34 1.51 3.42
C ILE A 26 -9.06 2.29 2.32
N ILE A 27 -8.55 2.29 1.08
CA ILE A 27 -9.19 2.93 -0.07
C ILE A 27 -10.62 2.40 -0.26
N ASP A 28 -10.80 1.08 -0.26
CA ASP A 28 -12.12 0.47 -0.43
C ASP A 28 -13.11 0.90 0.66
N LYS A 29 -12.66 0.96 1.92
CA LYS A 29 -13.48 1.41 3.05
C LYS A 29 -13.86 2.89 2.93
N ILE A 30 -12.94 3.73 2.45
CA ILE A 30 -13.23 5.15 2.21
C ILE A 30 -14.27 5.30 1.10
N ASN A 31 -14.16 4.51 0.03
CA ASN A 31 -15.14 4.53 -1.07
C ASN A 31 -16.54 4.13 -0.61
N HIS A 32 -16.66 3.18 0.33
CA HIS A 32 -17.95 2.87 0.95
C HIS A 32 -18.54 4.06 1.70
N VAL A 33 -17.74 4.76 2.51
CA VAL A 33 -18.22 5.98 3.21
C VAL A 33 -18.65 7.06 2.21
N ILE A 34 -17.87 7.32 1.16
CA ILE A 34 -18.23 8.28 0.11
C ILE A 34 -19.56 7.89 -0.56
N THR A 35 -19.76 6.60 -0.84
CA THR A 35 -21.00 6.09 -1.44
C THR A 35 -22.21 6.32 -0.53
N ASP A 36 -22.05 6.10 0.79
CA ASP A 36 -23.11 6.32 1.78
C ASP A 36 -23.50 7.81 1.88
N LEU A 37 -22.54 8.71 1.70
CA LEU A 37 -22.78 10.17 1.68
C LEU A 37 -23.66 10.62 0.51
N PHE A 38 -23.79 9.85 -0.57
CA PHE A 38 -24.75 10.18 -1.63
C PHE A 38 -26.20 10.08 -1.15
N GLN A 39 -26.50 9.24 -0.15
CA GLN A 39 -27.83 9.15 0.46
C GLN A 39 -27.99 10.15 1.61
N HIS A 40 -26.91 10.44 2.33
CA HIS A 40 -26.88 11.36 3.47
C HIS A 40 -25.75 12.38 3.34
N PRO A 41 -25.95 13.47 2.57
CA PRO A 41 -24.88 14.40 2.25
C PRO A 41 -24.33 15.12 3.49
N ASP A 42 -23.02 15.02 3.68
CA ASP A 42 -22.24 15.83 4.61
C ASP A 42 -20.97 16.27 3.87
N LYS A 43 -20.92 17.57 3.52
CA LYS A 43 -19.86 18.14 2.68
C LYS A 43 -18.50 18.15 3.37
N ASP A 44 -18.48 18.32 4.69
CA ASP A 44 -17.22 18.36 5.44
C ASP A 44 -16.65 16.95 5.58
N LEU A 45 -17.51 15.96 5.80
CA LEU A 45 -17.13 14.55 5.81
C LEU A 45 -16.70 14.06 4.43
N GLU A 46 -17.41 14.42 3.35
CA GLU A 46 -17.05 14.09 1.97
C GLU A 46 -15.63 14.58 1.64
N LYS A 47 -15.36 15.87 1.89
CA LYS A 47 -14.04 16.46 1.66
C LYS A 47 -12.94 15.77 2.49
N ALA A 48 -13.24 15.39 3.73
CA ALA A 48 -12.29 14.65 4.57
C ALA A 48 -11.99 13.26 4.00
N MET A 49 -13.01 12.56 3.48
CA MET A 49 -12.88 11.24 2.88
C MET A 49 -12.15 11.28 1.53
N GLU A 50 -12.44 12.25 0.67
CA GLU A 50 -11.69 12.46 -0.59
C GLU A 50 -10.19 12.67 -0.32
N ALA A 51 -9.87 13.52 0.66
CA ALA A 51 -8.48 13.78 1.04
C ALA A 51 -7.81 12.54 1.69
N ALA A 52 -8.58 11.69 2.38
CA ALA A 52 -8.07 10.41 2.90
C ALA A 52 -7.81 9.41 1.77
N HIS A 53 -8.73 9.34 0.79
CA HIS A 53 -8.61 8.49 -0.40
C HIS A 53 -7.35 8.85 -1.20
N GLU A 54 -7.15 10.14 -1.50
CA GLU A 54 -5.97 10.61 -2.22
C GLU A 54 -4.66 10.21 -1.52
N ARG A 55 -4.57 10.42 -0.20
CA ARG A 55 -3.38 10.05 0.58
C ARG A 55 -3.13 8.55 0.57
N ALA A 56 -4.18 7.74 0.71
CA ALA A 56 -4.07 6.28 0.67
C ALA A 56 -3.60 5.80 -0.71
N SER A 57 -4.12 6.39 -1.80
CA SER A 57 -3.68 6.10 -3.17
C SER A 57 -2.20 6.45 -3.38
N ILE A 58 -1.77 7.64 -2.95
CA ILE A 58 -0.35 8.03 -2.99
C ILE A 58 0.52 7.05 -2.20
N ASN A 59 0.04 6.56 -1.05
CA ASN A 59 0.78 5.58 -0.26
C ASN A 59 0.91 4.25 -1.00
N VAL A 60 -0.15 3.77 -1.67
CA VAL A 60 -0.09 2.55 -2.50
C VAL A 60 1.02 2.68 -3.55
N GLU A 61 1.08 3.81 -4.26
CA GLU A 61 2.10 4.08 -5.28
C GLU A 61 3.52 4.10 -4.69
N LYS A 62 3.72 4.84 -3.58
CA LYS A 62 5.02 4.94 -2.91
C LYS A 62 5.52 3.58 -2.41
N ILE A 63 4.63 2.77 -1.84
CA ILE A 63 4.99 1.43 -1.36
C ILE A 63 5.27 0.50 -2.54
N ALA A 64 4.51 0.61 -3.64
CA ALA A 64 4.77 -0.18 -4.85
C ALA A 64 6.17 0.12 -5.43
N ALA A 65 6.55 1.40 -5.52
CA ALA A 65 7.90 1.79 -5.95
C ALA A 65 8.99 1.27 -4.99
N ALA A 66 8.75 1.33 -3.68
CA ALA A 66 9.68 0.79 -2.68
C ALA A 66 9.83 -0.73 -2.78
N ILE A 67 8.75 -1.46 -3.09
CA ILE A 67 8.79 -2.91 -3.37
C ILE A 67 9.66 -3.17 -4.60
N GLU A 68 9.42 -2.49 -5.71
CA GLU A 68 10.18 -2.67 -6.96
C GLU A 68 11.69 -2.42 -6.74
N GLU A 69 12.04 -1.32 -6.07
CA GLU A 69 13.43 -1.03 -5.73
C GLU A 69 14.07 -2.11 -4.85
N TYR A 70 13.30 -2.68 -3.92
CA TYR A 70 13.77 -3.75 -3.05
C TYR A 70 13.91 -5.09 -3.80
N GLU A 71 12.98 -5.42 -4.69
CA GLU A 71 13.04 -6.59 -5.57
C GLU A 71 14.28 -6.56 -6.46
N ILE A 72 14.63 -5.39 -7.03
CA ILE A 72 15.87 -5.22 -7.80
C ILE A 72 17.09 -5.55 -6.94
N LYS A 73 17.12 -5.10 -5.67
CA LYS A 73 18.23 -5.41 -4.74
C LYS A 73 18.26 -6.91 -4.40
N PHE A 74 17.10 -7.51 -4.17
CA PHE A 74 16.96 -8.94 -3.90
C PHE A 74 17.45 -9.80 -5.06
N ASN A 75 17.01 -9.51 -6.28
CA ASN A 75 17.43 -10.23 -7.49
C ASN A 75 18.95 -10.14 -7.72
N LYS A 76 19.54 -8.95 -7.53
CA LYS A 76 21.00 -8.78 -7.59
C LYS A 76 21.73 -9.60 -6.52
N ALA A 77 21.18 -9.66 -5.30
CA ALA A 77 21.74 -10.44 -4.21
C ALA A 77 21.65 -11.96 -4.46
N GLN A 78 20.64 -12.43 -5.20
CA GLN A 78 20.54 -13.83 -5.59
C GLN A 78 21.54 -14.23 -6.68
N GLN A 79 21.92 -13.30 -7.56
CA GLN A 79 22.88 -13.53 -8.65
C GLN A 79 24.35 -13.40 -8.20
N SER A 80 24.61 -13.07 -6.93
CA SER A 80 25.94 -12.94 -6.31
C SER A 80 26.20 -14.02 -5.26
#